data_AF-A0A929CA52-F1
#
_entry.id   AF-A0A929CA52-F1
#
_cell.length_a   1.000
_cell.length_b   1.000
_cell.length_c   1.000
_cell.angle_alpha   90.00
_cell.angle_beta   90.00
_cell.angle_gamma   90.00
#
_symmetry.space_group_name_H-M   'P 1'
#
loop_
_entity.id
_entity.type
_entity.pdbx_description
1 polymer ?
#
loop_
_entity_poly.entity_id
_entity_poly.type
_entity_poly.pdbx_seq_one_letter_code
_entity_poly.pdbx_strand_id
1 'polypeptide(L)'
;AADAMLLYKIDRPTQRAKELADIIVQAATEVEKAISQLRHRAKVENILARCVEINRLENVADEVFHSAQAELFDNTTDMAQVIKWREIYEYMESATDSCEDVSDILEGVALKHA
;
A
#
# COMPACT_ATOMS: atom_id res chain seq x y z
N ALA A 1 11.03 4.27 0.09
CA ALA A 1 11.49 2.87 0.27
C ALA A 1 12.75 2.52 -0.54
N ALA A 2 12.72 2.56 -1.88
CA ALA A 2 13.87 2.13 -2.71
C ALA A 2 15.16 2.93 -2.45
N ASP A 3 15.07 4.26 -2.39
CA ASP A 3 16.22 5.11 -2.07
C ASP A 3 16.77 4.83 -0.66
N ALA A 4 15.89 4.61 0.32
CA ALA A 4 16.27 4.22 1.68
C ALA A 4 17.03 2.89 1.70
N MET A 5 16.56 1.88 0.95
CA MET A 5 17.27 0.60 0.80
C MET A 5 18.69 0.80 0.24
N LEU A 6 18.87 1.68 -0.75
CA LEU A 6 20.18 2.01 -1.31
C LEU A 6 21.07 2.74 -0.29
N LEU A 7 20.57 3.80 0.34
CA LEU A 7 21.29 4.60 1.33
C LEU A 7 21.71 3.76 2.55
N TYR A 8 20.86 2.83 2.96
CA TYR A 8 21.08 1.96 4.11
C TYR A 8 21.90 0.71 3.79
N LYS A 9 22.30 0.55 2.52
CA LYS A 9 23.08 -0.58 2.01
C LYS A 9 22.39 -1.90 2.33
N ILE A 10 21.09 -1.97 2.02
CA ILE A 10 20.31 -3.19 2.11
C ILE A 10 20.64 -4.06 0.91
N ASP A 11 21.27 -5.21 1.16
CA ASP A 11 21.71 -6.11 0.09
C ASP A 11 20.53 -6.82 -0.60
N ARG A 12 19.49 -7.18 0.16
CA ARG A 12 18.33 -7.94 -0.33
C ARG A 12 17.04 -7.53 0.37
N PRO A 13 15.91 -7.46 -0.36
CA PRO A 13 14.61 -7.29 0.27
C PRO A 13 14.25 -8.49 1.15
N THR A 14 13.57 -8.22 2.26
CA THR A 14 12.89 -9.26 3.04
C THR A 14 11.72 -9.85 2.24
N GLN A 15 11.18 -10.95 2.73
CA GLN A 15 9.97 -11.53 2.13
C GLN A 15 8.77 -10.60 2.29
N ARG A 16 8.59 -9.98 3.46
CA ARG A 16 7.55 -8.98 3.73
C ARG A 16 7.65 -7.76 2.84
N ALA A 17 8.85 -7.26 2.55
CA ALA A 17 9.04 -6.15 1.63
C ALA A 17 8.58 -6.52 0.20
N LYS A 18 8.79 -7.76 -0.25
CA LYS A 18 8.29 -8.20 -1.56
C LYS A 18 6.76 -8.28 -1.58
N GLU A 19 6.17 -8.83 -0.53
CA GLU A 19 4.71 -8.90 -0.37
C GLU A 19 4.08 -7.50 -0.42
N LEU A 20 4.61 -6.54 0.35
CA LEU A 20 4.15 -5.16 0.31
C LEU A 20 4.35 -4.52 -1.09
N ALA A 21 5.48 -4.78 -1.76
CA ALA A 21 5.70 -4.27 -3.12
C ALA A 21 4.66 -4.81 -4.12
N ASP A 22 4.33 -6.10 -4.04
CA ASP A 22 3.32 -6.72 -4.90
C ASP A 22 1.92 -6.14 -4.61
N ILE A 23 1.61 -5.84 -3.35
CA ILE A 23 0.34 -5.21 -2.96
C ILE A 23 0.27 -3.77 -3.47
N ILE A 24 1.34 -2.97 -3.32
CA ILE A 24 1.43 -1.60 -3.84
C ILE A 24 1.16 -1.57 -5.35
N VAL A 25 1.75 -2.50 -6.12
CA VAL A 25 1.53 -2.57 -7.57
C VAL A 25 0.06 -2.88 -7.89
N GLN A 26 -0.56 -3.81 -7.15
CA GLN A 26 -1.97 -4.15 -7.32
C GLN A 26 -2.88 -2.97 -6.97
N ALA A 27 -2.66 -2.31 -5.84
CA ALA A 27 -3.45 -1.17 -5.38
C ALA A 27 -3.35 0.00 -6.37
N ALA A 28 -2.14 0.35 -6.81
CA ALA A 28 -1.92 1.39 -7.82
C ALA A 28 -2.62 1.07 -9.16
N THR A 29 -2.66 -0.21 -9.55
CA THR A 29 -3.37 -0.66 -10.76
C THR A 29 -4.88 -0.49 -10.62
N GLU A 30 -5.45 -0.76 -9.44
CA GLU A 30 -6.88 -0.53 -9.19
C GLU A 30 -7.23 0.97 -9.15
N VAL A 31 -6.34 1.79 -8.57
CA VAL A 31 -6.46 3.26 -8.62
C VAL A 31 -6.46 3.77 -10.07
N GLU A 32 -5.53 3.30 -10.91
CA GLU A 32 -5.49 3.66 -12.34
C GLU A 32 -6.83 3.33 -13.03
N LYS A 33 -7.33 2.11 -12.82
CA LYS A 33 -8.61 1.65 -13.39
C LYS A 33 -9.76 2.54 -12.92
N ALA A 34 -9.83 2.85 -11.63
CA ALA A 34 -10.89 3.69 -11.07
C ALA A 34 -10.86 5.11 -11.65
N ILE A 35 -9.69 5.74 -11.69
CA ILE A 35 -9.49 7.09 -12.26
C ILE A 35 -9.86 7.12 -13.75
N SER A 36 -9.52 6.08 -14.52
CA SER A 36 -9.84 6.01 -15.95
C SER A 36 -11.36 6.05 -16.23
N GLN A 37 -12.17 5.62 -15.26
CA GLN A 37 -13.63 5.51 -15.38
C GLN A 37 -14.37 6.78 -14.93
N LEU A 38 -13.73 7.70 -14.20
CA LEU A 38 -14.34 8.94 -13.71
C LEU A 38 -14.98 9.81 -14.81
N ARG A 39 -14.44 9.79 -16.03
CA ARG A 39 -14.98 10.56 -17.16
C ARG A 39 -16.36 10.08 -17.63
N HIS A 40 -16.79 8.89 -17.20
CA HIS A 40 -18.01 8.25 -17.67
C HIS A 40 -18.99 8.01 -16.51
N ARG A 41 -19.93 8.94 -16.30
CA ARG A 41 -20.95 8.88 -15.23
C ARG A 41 -21.78 7.58 -15.22
N ALA A 42 -21.92 6.89 -16.35
CA ALA A 42 -22.62 5.60 -16.41
C ALA A 42 -21.84 4.42 -15.77
N LYS A 43 -20.65 4.65 -15.19
CA LYS A 43 -19.78 3.61 -14.62
C LYS A 43 -19.52 3.77 -13.12
N VAL A 44 -20.37 4.52 -12.40
CA VAL A 44 -20.22 4.75 -10.94
C VAL A 44 -20.12 3.43 -10.16
N GLU A 45 -20.94 2.43 -10.47
CA GLU A 45 -20.88 1.11 -9.82
C GLU A 45 -19.52 0.41 -10.01
N ASN A 46 -18.89 0.58 -11.18
CA ASN A 46 -17.57 0.01 -11.43
C ASN A 46 -16.49 0.72 -10.60
N ILE A 47 -16.60 2.04 -10.40
CA ILE A 47 -15.69 2.81 -9.54
C ILE A 47 -15.81 2.29 -8.10
N LEU A 48 -17.02 2.15 -7.58
CA LEU A 48 -17.24 1.62 -6.22
C LEU A 48 -16.67 0.21 -6.06
N ALA A 49 -16.82 -0.67 -7.06
CA ALA A 49 -16.22 -1.99 -7.03
C ALA A 49 -14.68 -1.96 -7.02
N ARG A 50 -14.05 -0.95 -7.64
CA ARG A 50 -12.60 -0.74 -7.54
C ARG A 50 -12.20 -0.23 -6.15
N CYS A 51 -12.96 0.71 -5.58
CA CYS A 51 -12.74 1.20 -4.22
C CYS A 51 -12.75 0.05 -3.19
N VAL A 52 -13.73 -0.85 -3.28
CA VAL A 52 -13.80 -2.04 -2.41
C VAL A 52 -12.53 -2.92 -2.53
N GLU A 53 -12.00 -3.09 -3.74
CA GLU A 53 -10.77 -3.87 -3.94
C GLU A 53 -9.52 -3.14 -3.43
N ILE A 54 -9.44 -1.81 -3.55
CA ILE A 54 -8.36 -1.02 -2.96
C ILE A 54 -8.37 -1.17 -1.44
N ASN A 55 -9.53 -1.02 -0.80
CA ASN A 55 -9.65 -1.18 0.66
C ASN A 55 -9.28 -2.62 1.08
N ARG A 56 -9.68 -3.64 0.31
CA ARG A 56 -9.25 -5.03 0.57
C ARG A 56 -7.72 -5.18 0.51
N LEU A 57 -7.07 -4.55 -0.47
CA LEU A 57 -5.63 -4.61 -0.65
C LEU A 57 -4.89 -3.85 0.46
N GLU A 58 -5.41 -2.70 0.89
CA GLU A 58 -4.90 -1.95 2.04
C GLU A 58 -4.94 -2.82 3.31
N ASN A 59 -6.07 -3.43 3.64
CA ASN A 59 -6.18 -4.29 4.84
C ASN A 59 -5.14 -5.44 4.81
N VAL A 60 -4.88 -6.01 3.64
CA VAL A 60 -3.85 -7.04 3.47
C VAL A 60 -2.44 -6.45 3.63
N ALA A 61 -2.18 -5.24 3.13
CA ALA A 61 -0.92 -4.54 3.35
C ALA A 61 -0.67 -4.28 4.83
N ASP A 62 -1.71 -3.87 5.55
CA ASP A 62 -1.69 -3.58 6.98
C ASP A 62 -1.35 -4.82 7.81
N GLU A 63 -1.94 -5.97 7.49
CA GLU A 63 -1.59 -7.25 8.10
C GLU A 63 -0.11 -7.64 7.86
N VAL A 64 0.37 -7.44 6.62
CA VAL A 64 1.77 -7.73 6.25
C VAL A 64 2.72 -6.77 6.96
N PHE A 65 2.38 -5.48 7.05
CA PHE A 65 3.15 -4.45 7.74
C PHE A 65 3.27 -4.76 9.23
N HIS A 66 2.15 -5.06 9.90
CA HIS A 66 2.16 -5.43 11.32
C HIS A 66 2.98 -6.70 11.59
N SER A 67 2.86 -7.70 10.72
CA SER A 67 3.67 -8.92 10.80
C SER A 67 5.16 -8.60 10.63
N ALA A 68 5.50 -7.75 9.66
CA ALA A 68 6.87 -7.31 9.41
C ALA A 68 7.45 -6.55 10.62
N GLN A 69 6.66 -5.69 11.25
CA GLN A 69 7.08 -4.99 12.47
C GLN A 69 7.33 -5.97 13.62
N ALA A 70 6.42 -6.92 13.88
CA ALA A 70 6.62 -7.93 14.93
C ALA A 70 7.90 -8.75 14.69
N GLU A 71 8.12 -9.21 13.45
CA GLU A 71 9.31 -9.97 13.06
C GLU A 71 10.63 -9.19 13.24
N LEU A 72 10.62 -7.86 13.09
CA LEU A 72 11.79 -7.01 13.33
C LEU A 72 12.19 -6.98 14.82
N PHE A 73 11.21 -6.95 15.73
CA PHE A 73 11.48 -6.84 17.16
C PHE A 73 11.76 -8.19 17.83
N ASP A 74 11.26 -9.30 17.28
CA ASP A 74 11.50 -10.66 17.81
C ASP A 74 12.98 -11.09 17.69
N ASN A 75 13.71 -10.59 16.70
CA ASN A 75 15.10 -10.97 16.40
C ASN A 75 16.12 -9.90 16.84
N THR A 76 16.06 -9.48 18.10
CA THR A 76 16.69 -8.26 18.67
C THR A 76 18.22 -8.29 18.80
N THR A 77 18.95 -8.68 17.76
CA THR A 77 20.43 -8.72 17.75
C THR A 77 21.09 -7.53 17.03
N ASP A 78 20.39 -6.85 16.12
CA ASP A 78 20.93 -5.71 15.37
C ASP A 78 19.94 -4.54 15.29
N MET A 79 20.10 -3.58 16.21
CA MET A 79 19.27 -2.38 16.26
C MET A 79 19.39 -1.49 15.02
N ALA A 80 20.54 -1.50 14.34
CA ALA A 80 20.69 -0.73 13.11
C ALA A 80 19.82 -1.33 12.00
N GLN A 81 19.71 -2.66 11.92
CA GLN A 81 18.79 -3.32 10.98
C GLN A 81 17.33 -3.03 11.31
N VAL A 82 16.96 -3.04 12.60
CA VAL A 82 15.60 -2.69 13.04
C VAL A 82 15.22 -1.29 12.58
N ILE A 83 16.07 -0.28 12.81
CA ILE A 83 15.80 1.11 12.41
C ILE A 83 15.65 1.22 10.88
N LYS A 84 16.59 0.64 10.13
CA LYS A 84 16.58 0.69 8.65
C LYS A 84 15.30 0.08 8.09
N TRP A 85 14.94 -1.11 8.56
CA TRP A 85 13.77 -1.82 8.03
C TRP A 85 12.47 -1.20 8.48
N ARG A 86 12.38 -0.69 9.72
CA ARG A 86 11.18 0.01 10.18
C ARG A 86 10.84 1.17 9.27
N GLU A 87 11.82 2.02 8.98
CA GLU A 87 11.63 3.17 8.08
C GLU A 87 11.31 2.75 6.64
N ILE A 88 11.95 1.68 6.13
CA ILE A 88 11.60 1.14 4.81
C ILE A 88 10.15 0.67 4.77
N TYR A 89 9.68 -0.06 5.79
CA TYR A 89 8.30 -0.52 5.85
C TYR A 89 7.30 0.62 6.03
N GLU A 90 7.60 1.63 6.86
CA GLU A 90 6.79 2.86 6.99
C GLU A 90 6.62 3.54 5.62
N TYR A 91 7.65 3.60 4.78
CA TYR A 91 7.50 4.13 3.42
C TYR A 91 6.66 3.26 2.48
N MET A 92 6.56 1.96 2.75
CA MET A 92 5.77 1.04 1.92
C MET A 92 4.30 1.05 2.32
N GLU A 93 4.03 1.08 3.63
CA GLU A 93 2.68 1.24 4.18
C GLU A 93 2.09 2.61 3.80
N SER A 94 2.86 3.70 3.87
CA SER A 94 2.40 5.01 3.41
C SER A 94 2.02 5.02 1.91
N ALA A 95 2.60 4.15 1.09
CA ALA A 95 2.21 4.02 -0.31
C ALA A 95 0.88 3.26 -0.50
N THR A 96 0.57 2.29 0.36
CA THR A 96 -0.73 1.59 0.34
C THR A 96 -1.84 2.47 0.91
N ASP A 97 -1.57 3.18 2.00
CA ASP A 97 -2.43 4.21 2.60
C ASP A 97 -2.78 5.31 1.57
N SER A 98 -1.78 5.79 0.81
CA SER A 98 -2.02 6.75 -0.27
C SER A 98 -2.97 6.23 -1.36
N CYS A 99 -3.05 4.92 -1.57
CA CYS A 99 -4.01 4.33 -2.51
C CYS A 99 -5.43 4.31 -1.92
N GLU A 100 -5.56 4.01 -0.63
CA GLU A 100 -6.82 4.09 0.11
C GLU A 100 -7.36 5.52 0.16
N ASP A 101 -6.51 6.51 0.46
CA ASP A 101 -6.89 7.93 0.43
C ASP A 101 -7.56 8.34 -0.90
N VAL A 102 -7.02 7.83 -2.01
CA VAL A 102 -7.63 8.05 -3.33
C VAL A 102 -8.96 7.33 -3.45
N SER A 103 -9.07 6.09 -2.96
CA SER A 103 -10.31 5.31 -2.89
C SER A 103 -11.43 6.06 -2.16
N ASP A 104 -11.13 6.62 -0.99
CA ASP A 104 -12.06 7.37 -0.15
C ASP A 104 -12.59 8.63 -0.87
N ILE A 105 -11.71 9.36 -1.54
CA ILE A 105 -12.10 10.52 -2.34
C ILE A 105 -13.00 10.08 -3.52
N LEU A 106 -12.65 8.99 -4.20
CA LEU A 106 -13.42 8.47 -5.33
C LEU A 106 -14.81 8.00 -4.90
N GLU A 107 -14.92 7.31 -3.78
CA GLU A 107 -16.21 6.90 -3.19
C GLU A 107 -17.06 8.12 -2.85
N GLY A 108 -16.46 9.14 -2.23
CA GLY A 108 -17.15 10.40 -1.93
C GLY A 108 -17.66 11.13 -3.18
N VAL A 109 -16.92 11.09 -4.29
CA VAL A 109 -17.35 11.64 -5.58
C VAL A 109 -18.47 10.80 -6.19
N ALA A 110 -18.34 9.47 -6.17
CA ALA A 110 -19.33 8.52 -6.67
C ALA A 110 -20.68 8.69 -5.97
N LEU A 111 -20.70 8.76 -4.64
CA LEU A 111 -21.92 8.92 -3.84
C LEU A 111 -22.61 10.27 -4.05
N LYS A 112 -21.87 11.35 -4.31
CA LYS A 112 -22.44 12.68 -4.61
C LYS A 112 -23.07 12.76 -6.01
N HIS A 113 -22.76 11.84 -6.89
CA HIS A 113 -23.21 11.82 -8.29
C HIS A 113 -24.02 10.58 -8.66
N ALA A 114 -24.40 9.78 -7.66
CA ALA A 114 -25.34 8.65 -7.77
C ALA A 114 -26.80 9.11 -7.81
#